data_AF-A0A536MK71-F1
#
_entry.id   AF-A0A536MK71-F1
#
_cell.length_a   1.000
_cell.length_b   1.000
_cell.length_c   1.000
_cell.angle_alpha   90.00
_cell.angle_beta   90.00
_cell.angle_gamma   90.00
#
_symmetry.space_group_name_H-M   'P 1'
#
loop_
_entity.id
_entity.type
_entity.pdbx_description
1 polymer ?
#
loop_
_entity_poly.entity_id
_entity_poly.type
_entity_poly.pdbx_seq_one_letter_code
_entity_poly.pdbx_strand_id
1 'polypeptide(L)'
;MIAEQNPRRVLELHAATQPGIHARAGPLYRVLIEAAAADPEVADVWNQLEAQRLTGMRRIAEQLKNVGGIRQELSVEEAADILWTVNSLAVYNLLVLQRAWSPERYRDWIASTNTRALLPGRRRPTPPNHRLSVHARRRD
;
A
#
# COMPACT_ATOMS: atom_id res chain seq x y z
N MET A 1 -3.63 -21.39 10.41
CA MET A 1 -2.65 -20.31 10.18
C MET A 1 -3.16 -19.10 10.95
N ILE A 2 -2.42 -18.57 11.92
CA ILE A 2 -2.86 -17.39 12.70
C ILE A 2 -2.73 -16.16 11.80
N ALA A 3 -3.77 -15.33 11.73
CA ALA A 3 -3.73 -14.09 10.97
C ALA A 3 -2.66 -13.15 11.55
N GLU A 4 -1.83 -12.55 10.69
CA GLU A 4 -0.84 -11.56 11.11
C GLU A 4 -1.55 -10.34 11.72
N GLN A 5 -1.18 -9.99 12.96
CA GLN A 5 -1.84 -8.96 13.76
C GLN A 5 -1.12 -7.61 13.68
N ASN A 6 0.13 -7.58 13.22
CA ASN A 6 0.85 -6.34 13.00
C ASN A 6 0.52 -5.79 11.60
N PRO A 7 -0.21 -4.66 11.48
CA PRO A 7 -0.63 -4.13 10.18
C PRO A 7 0.54 -3.74 9.27
N ARG A 8 1.67 -3.30 9.85
CA ARG A 8 2.88 -3.04 9.08
C ARG A 8 3.42 -4.34 8.48
N ARG A 9 3.40 -5.43 9.25
CA ARG A 9 3.89 -6.72 8.81
C ARG A 9 3.01 -7.30 7.69
N VAL A 10 1.69 -7.12 7.76
CA VAL A 10 0.76 -7.44 6.65
C VAL A 10 1.20 -6.77 5.36
N LEU A 11 1.47 -5.45 5.39
CA LEU A 11 1.90 -4.69 4.21
C LEU A 11 3.28 -5.11 3.71
N GLU A 12 4.23 -5.39 4.60
CA GLU A 12 5.56 -5.87 4.23
C GLU A 12 5.52 -7.24 3.56
N LEU A 13 4.73 -8.18 4.11
CA LEU A 13 4.53 -9.50 3.54
C LEU A 13 3.87 -9.42 2.17
N HIS A 14 2.86 -8.56 2.02
CA HIS A 14 2.23 -8.34 0.73
C HIS A 14 3.19 -7.72 -0.29
N ALA A 15 3.96 -6.69 0.11
CA ALA A 15 4.95 -6.07 -0.75
C ALA A 15 6.02 -7.07 -1.22
N ALA A 16 6.42 -8.00 -0.35
CA ALA A 16 7.42 -9.02 -0.66
C ALA A 16 7.02 -9.96 -1.80
N THR A 17 5.73 -10.15 -2.07
CA THR A 17 5.27 -11.00 -3.17
C THR A 17 5.26 -10.27 -4.51
N GLN A 18 5.20 -8.93 -4.51
CA GLN A 18 4.97 -8.13 -5.71
C GLN A 18 6.06 -8.25 -6.78
N PRO A 19 7.37 -8.16 -6.45
CA PRO A 19 8.38 -8.22 -7.50
C PRO A 19 8.37 -9.54 -8.27
N GLY A 20 8.15 -10.67 -7.58
CA GLY A 20 8.06 -11.98 -8.23
C GLY A 20 6.81 -12.13 -9.10
N ILE A 21 5.65 -11.64 -8.63
CA ILE A 21 4.42 -11.63 -9.42
C ILE A 21 4.60 -10.77 -10.67
N HIS A 22 5.09 -9.54 -10.53
CA HIS A 22 5.24 -8.61 -11.63
C HIS A 22 6.37 -9.00 -12.60
N ALA A 23 7.45 -9.63 -12.15
CA ALA A 23 8.47 -10.14 -13.05
C ALA A 23 7.91 -11.19 -14.02
N ARG A 24 7.01 -12.07 -13.54
CA ARG A 24 6.35 -13.09 -14.37
C ARG A 24 5.23 -12.51 -15.24
N ALA A 25 4.45 -11.57 -14.71
CA ALA A 25 3.30 -10.98 -15.41
C ALA A 25 3.70 -9.82 -16.34
N GLY A 26 4.83 -9.16 -16.11
CA GLY A 26 5.26 -7.94 -16.81
C GLY A 26 5.39 -8.07 -18.33
N PRO A 27 5.95 -9.18 -18.87
CA PRO A 27 5.95 -9.41 -20.32
C PRO A 27 4.55 -9.54 -20.91
N LEU A 28 3.61 -10.16 -20.19
CA LEU A 28 2.23 -10.33 -20.62
C LEU A 28 1.43 -9.03 -20.51
N TYR A 29 1.73 -8.19 -19.52
CA TYR A 29 1.03 -6.93 -19.28
C TYR A 29 1.04 -5.98 -20.47
N ARG A 30 2.21 -5.79 -21.11
CA ARG A 30 2.31 -4.90 -22.29
C ARG A 30 1.50 -5.43 -23.46
N VAL A 31 1.61 -6.73 -23.74
CA VAL A 31 0.84 -7.39 -24.81
C VAL A 31 -0.65 -7.29 -24.54
N LEU A 32 -1.10 -7.57 -23.31
CA LEU A 32 -2.51 -7.53 -22.93
C LEU A 32 -3.10 -6.12 -23.06
N ILE A 33 -2.40 -5.09 -22.61
CA ILE A 33 -2.89 -3.70 -22.73
C ILE A 33 -2.97 -3.25 -24.18
N GLU A 34 -1.93 -3.53 -24.96
CA GLU A 34 -1.90 -3.14 -26.38
C GLU A 34 -2.99 -3.89 -27.17
N ALA A 35 -3.18 -5.18 -26.92
CA ALA A 35 -4.21 -5.98 -27.57
C ALA A 35 -5.63 -5.61 -27.10
N ALA A 36 -5.85 -5.32 -25.82
CA ALA A 36 -7.15 -4.92 -25.29
C ALA A 36 -7.71 -3.64 -25.94
N ALA A 37 -6.86 -2.79 -26.52
CA ALA A 37 -7.32 -1.61 -27.25
C ALA A 37 -7.96 -1.94 -28.61
N ALA A 38 -7.65 -3.12 -29.18
CA ALA A 38 -8.12 -3.55 -30.50
C ALA A 38 -9.03 -4.78 -30.46
N ASP A 39 -9.02 -5.55 -29.36
CA ASP A 39 -9.76 -6.79 -29.20
C ASP A 39 -10.63 -6.77 -27.92
N PRO A 40 -11.96 -6.71 -28.05
CA PRO A 40 -12.88 -6.70 -26.92
C PRO A 40 -12.78 -7.94 -26.02
N GLU A 41 -12.47 -9.13 -26.55
CA GLU A 41 -12.36 -10.34 -25.72
C GLU A 41 -11.13 -10.25 -24.82
N VAL A 42 -10.02 -9.71 -25.34
CA VAL A 42 -8.81 -9.45 -24.55
C VAL A 42 -9.07 -8.37 -23.49
N ALA A 43 -9.84 -7.32 -23.84
CA ALA A 43 -10.25 -6.30 -22.89
C ALA A 43 -11.09 -6.88 -21.74
N ASP A 44 -11.99 -7.81 -22.03
CA ASP A 44 -12.80 -8.49 -21.02
C ASP A 44 -11.95 -9.34 -20.07
N VAL A 45 -10.99 -10.10 -20.60
CA VAL A 45 -10.04 -10.86 -19.77
C VAL A 45 -9.23 -9.92 -18.87
N TRP A 46 -8.75 -8.81 -19.42
CA TRP A 46 -8.02 -7.79 -18.64
C TRP A 46 -8.86 -7.22 -17.50
N ASN A 47 -10.11 -6.83 -17.80
CA ASN A 47 -11.05 -6.29 -16.81
C ASN A 47 -11.35 -7.30 -15.70
N GLN A 48 -11.51 -8.58 -16.03
CA GLN A 48 -11.71 -9.64 -15.04
C GLN A 48 -10.50 -9.82 -14.13
N LEU A 49 -9.28 -9.80 -14.67
CA LEU A 49 -8.05 -9.89 -13.88
C LEU A 49 -7.92 -8.72 -12.90
N GLU A 50 -8.17 -7.48 -13.37
CA GLU A 50 -8.09 -6.30 -12.51
C GLU A 50 -9.20 -6.27 -11.45
N ALA A 51 -10.41 -6.76 -11.75
CA ALA A 51 -11.49 -6.91 -10.78
C ALA A 51 -11.17 -7.96 -9.70
N GLN A 52 -10.58 -9.10 -10.08
CA GLN A 52 -10.08 -10.10 -9.14
C GLN A 52 -8.97 -9.53 -8.26
N ARG A 53 -8.03 -8.77 -8.84
CA ARG A 53 -6.97 -8.10 -8.10
C ARG A 53 -7.52 -7.10 -7.09
N LEU A 54 -8.49 -6.27 -7.49
CA LEU A 54 -9.18 -5.32 -6.60
C LEU A 54 -9.88 -6.05 -5.45
N THR A 55 -10.51 -7.19 -5.73
CA THR A 55 -11.12 -8.04 -4.69
C THR A 55 -10.06 -8.54 -3.69
N GLY A 56 -8.87 -8.92 -4.17
CA GLY A 56 -7.73 -9.25 -3.31
C GLY A 56 -7.29 -8.07 -2.44
N MET A 57 -7.24 -6.85 -2.99
CA MET A 57 -6.87 -5.65 -2.23
C MET A 57 -7.88 -5.31 -1.15
N ARG A 58 -9.18 -5.49 -1.42
CA ARG A 58 -10.24 -5.32 -0.41
C ARG A 58 -10.04 -6.23 0.79
N ARG A 59 -9.72 -7.51 0.57
CA ARG A 59 -9.44 -8.46 1.67
C ARG A 59 -8.26 -8.02 2.54
N ILE A 60 -7.21 -7.46 1.93
CA ILE A 60 -6.06 -6.92 2.69
C ILE A 60 -6.48 -5.68 3.47
N ALA A 61 -7.25 -4.76 2.86
CA ALA A 61 -7.76 -3.57 3.52
C ALA A 61 -8.66 -3.91 4.72
N GLU A 62 -9.54 -4.90 4.59
CA GLU A 62 -10.37 -5.44 5.67
C GLU A 62 -9.50 -5.99 6.82
N GLN A 63 -8.50 -6.80 6.48
CA GLN A 63 -7.55 -7.32 7.49
C GLN A 63 -6.87 -6.18 8.24
N LEU A 64 -6.39 -5.14 7.52
CA LEU A 64 -5.76 -3.97 8.14
C LEU A 64 -6.74 -3.20 9.03
N LYS A 65 -8.02 -3.07 8.64
CA LYS A 65 -9.06 -2.44 9.47
C LYS A 65 -9.29 -3.22 10.76
N ASN A 66 -9.40 -4.54 10.66
CA ASN A 66 -9.71 -5.42 11.79
C ASN A 66 -8.63 -5.39 12.87
N VAL A 67 -7.36 -5.20 12.49
CA VAL A 67 -6.24 -5.07 13.44
C VAL A 67 -6.01 -3.62 13.91
N GLY A 68 -6.94 -2.71 13.64
CA GLY A 68 -6.85 -1.29 14.00
C GLY A 68 -5.76 -0.52 13.26
N GLY A 69 -5.34 -1.05 12.10
CA GLY A 69 -4.15 -0.61 11.38
C GLY A 69 -4.36 0.57 10.44
N ILE A 70 -5.57 0.80 9.93
CA ILE A 70 -5.78 1.89 8.97
C ILE A 70 -6.06 3.23 9.65
N ARG A 71 -5.65 4.32 8.99
CA ARG A 71 -5.95 5.70 9.36
C ARG A 71 -7.46 5.90 9.53
N GLN A 72 -7.85 6.75 10.48
CA GLN A 72 -9.26 6.90 10.88
C GLN A 72 -10.12 7.50 9.78
N GLU A 73 -9.52 8.35 8.95
CA GLU A 73 -10.16 9.01 7.81
C GLU A 73 -10.36 8.10 6.59
N LEU A 74 -9.78 6.90 6.56
CA LEU A 74 -9.89 6.00 5.41
C LEU A 74 -10.96 4.93 5.63
N SER A 75 -11.81 4.78 4.61
CA SER A 75 -12.65 3.60 4.42
C SER A 75 -11.84 2.38 3.97
N VAL A 76 -12.45 1.19 4.02
CA VAL A 76 -11.84 -0.05 3.50
C VAL A 76 -11.69 0.04 1.98
N GLU A 77 -12.66 0.66 1.32
CA GLU A 77 -12.71 0.88 -0.11
C GLU A 77 -11.57 1.79 -0.58
N GLU A 78 -11.39 2.95 0.07
CA GLU A 78 -10.28 3.85 -0.25
C GLU A 78 -8.92 3.19 0.02
N ALA A 79 -8.81 2.41 1.11
CA ALA A 79 -7.60 1.66 1.39
C ALA A 79 -7.33 0.59 0.31
N ALA A 80 -8.38 -0.08 -0.19
CA ALA A 80 -8.28 -1.05 -1.27
C ALA A 80 -7.87 -0.39 -2.59
N ASP A 81 -8.40 0.79 -2.91
CA ASP A 81 -8.04 1.56 -4.10
C ASP A 81 -6.57 1.99 -4.06
N ILE A 82 -6.09 2.48 -2.91
CA ILE A 82 -4.67 2.82 -2.70
C ILE A 82 -3.79 1.59 -2.94
N LEU A 83 -4.12 0.45 -2.32
CA LEU A 83 -3.39 -0.80 -2.52
C LEU A 83 -3.45 -1.22 -4.00
N TRP A 84 -4.61 -1.15 -4.63
CA TRP A 84 -4.79 -1.51 -6.03
C TRP A 84 -3.94 -0.64 -6.96
N THR A 85 -3.84 0.66 -6.72
CA THR A 85 -3.03 1.57 -7.54
C THR A 85 -1.53 1.37 -7.30
N VAL A 86 -1.07 1.40 -6.05
CA VAL A 86 0.36 1.36 -5.71
C VAL A 86 1.00 0.02 -6.11
N ASN A 87 0.25 -1.08 -6.01
CA ASN A 87 0.70 -2.42 -6.38
C ASN A 87 0.37 -2.77 -7.85
N SER A 88 0.09 -1.80 -8.72
CA SER A 88 -0.23 -2.07 -10.12
C SER A 88 1.00 -2.41 -10.97
N LEU A 89 0.77 -3.16 -12.04
CA LEU A 89 1.77 -3.41 -13.08
C LEU A 89 2.22 -2.12 -13.80
N ALA A 90 1.36 -1.09 -13.85
CA ALA A 90 1.73 0.23 -14.34
C ALA A 90 2.86 0.86 -13.51
N VAL A 91 2.74 0.82 -12.17
CA VAL A 91 3.78 1.34 -11.26
C VAL A 91 5.06 0.50 -11.35
N TYR A 92 4.95 -0.83 -11.49
CA TYR A 92 6.11 -1.70 -11.75
C TYR A 92 6.82 -1.32 -13.05
N ASN A 93 6.08 -1.12 -14.14
CA ASN A 93 6.64 -0.72 -15.44
C ASN A 93 7.40 0.61 -15.32
N LEU A 94 6.82 1.62 -14.66
CA LEU A 94 7.49 2.91 -14.47
C LEU A 94 8.78 2.78 -13.65
N LEU A 95 8.73 2.12 -12.48
CA LEU A 95 9.85 2.14 -11.55
C LEU A 95 10.94 1.11 -11.90
N VAL A 96 10.55 -0.12 -12.25
CA VAL A 96 11.48 -1.21 -12.50
C VAL A 96 11.91 -1.25 -13.96
N LEU A 97 10.96 -1.26 -14.90
CA LEU A 97 11.31 -1.43 -16.32
C LEU A 97 11.87 -0.16 -16.96
N GLN A 98 11.29 1.01 -16.66
CA GLN A 98 11.74 2.28 -17.27
C GLN A 98 12.81 3.00 -16.45
N ARG A 99 12.69 3.00 -15.12
CA ARG A 99 13.65 3.67 -14.22
C ARG A 99 14.71 2.73 -13.63
N ALA A 100 14.72 1.47 -14.05
CA ALA A 100 15.73 0.47 -13.69
C ALA A 100 15.93 0.27 -12.18
N TRP A 101 14.87 0.42 -11.38
CA TRP A 101 14.96 0.08 -9.96
C TRP A 101 15.13 -1.43 -9.78
N SER A 102 15.95 -1.82 -8.81
CA SER A 102 16.04 -3.24 -8.45
C SER A 102 14.71 -3.74 -7.85
N PRO A 103 14.41 -5.04 -7.95
CA PRO A 103 13.24 -5.66 -7.32
C PRO A 103 13.13 -5.36 -5.81
N GLU A 104 14.26 -5.34 -5.11
CA GLU A 104 14.35 -5.09 -3.67
C GLU A 104 13.99 -3.63 -3.37
N ARG A 105 14.53 -2.68 -4.15
CA ARG A 105 14.20 -1.27 -4.01
C ARG A 105 12.71 -1.02 -4.27
N TYR A 106 12.14 -1.66 -5.29
CA TYR A 106 10.71 -1.57 -5.60
C TYR A 106 9.84 -2.14 -4.46
N ARG A 107 10.17 -3.33 -3.96
CA ARG A 107 9.51 -3.95 -2.80
C ARG A 107 9.49 -3.00 -1.59
N ASP A 108 10.67 -2.50 -1.21
CA ASP A 108 10.82 -1.67 -0.02
C ASP A 108 10.07 -0.35 -0.17
N TRP A 109 10.05 0.20 -1.38
CA TRP A 109 9.28 1.40 -1.70
C TRP A 109 7.77 1.15 -1.62
N ILE A 110 7.24 0.05 -2.14
CA ILE A 110 5.82 -0.31 -2.00
C ILE A 110 5.45 -0.42 -0.52
N ALA A 111 6.22 -1.19 0.25
CA ALA A 111 5.96 -1.40 1.67
C ALA A 111 5.91 -0.07 2.42
N SER A 112 6.89 0.80 2.16
CA SER A 112 6.99 2.12 2.78
C SER A 112 5.86 3.05 2.32
N THR A 113 5.52 3.08 1.04
CA THR A 113 4.46 3.91 0.48
C THR A 113 3.08 3.50 0.98
N ASN A 114 2.75 2.21 0.96
CA ASN A 114 1.50 1.70 1.52
C ASN A 114 1.43 1.95 3.02
N THR A 115 2.52 1.74 3.77
CA THR A 115 2.54 2.05 5.20
C THR A 115 2.24 3.51 5.47
N ARG A 116 2.90 4.43 4.74
CA ARG A 116 2.66 5.85 4.91
C ARG A 116 1.24 6.21 4.52
N ALA A 117 0.72 5.69 3.42
CA ALA A 117 -0.61 6.04 2.92
C ALA A 117 -1.74 5.50 3.82
N LEU A 118 -1.58 4.29 4.35
CA LEU A 118 -2.68 3.55 4.98
C LEU A 118 -2.64 3.57 6.50
N LEU A 119 -1.45 3.57 7.12
CA LEU A 119 -1.34 3.42 8.58
C LEU A 119 -1.25 4.77 9.27
N PRO A 120 -1.74 4.90 10.53
CA PRO A 120 -1.53 6.08 11.35
C PRO A 120 -0.04 6.42 11.42
N GLY A 121 0.27 7.72 11.27
CA GLY A 121 1.61 8.21 11.57
C GLY A 121 1.97 7.84 13.01
N ARG A 122 3.26 7.52 13.27
CA ARG A 122 3.73 7.43 14.65
C ARG A 122 3.38 8.77 15.30
N ARG A 123 2.52 8.78 16.33
CA ARG A 123 2.33 9.97 17.17
C ARG A 123 3.72 10.40 17.61
N ARG A 124 4.16 11.59 17.18
CA ARG A 124 5.29 12.25 17.85
C ARG A 124 4.84 12.43 19.29
N PRO A 125 5.61 11.94 20.29
CA PRO A 125 5.28 12.25 21.68
C PRO A 125 5.21 13.77 21.81
N THR A 126 4.07 14.27 22.29
CA THR A 126 3.91 15.69 22.62
C THR A 126 5.01 16.02 23.63
N PRO A 127 5.93 16.96 23.35
CA PRO A 127 6.94 17.33 24.33
C PRO A 127 6.20 17.81 25.60
N PRO A 128 6.68 17.45 26.81
CA PRO A 128 6.06 17.89 28.04
C PRO A 128 5.95 19.41 28.02
N ASN A 129 4.74 19.88 28.30
CA ASN A 129 4.40 21.29 28.30
C ASN A 129 5.17 21.94 29.46
N HIS A 130 6.38 22.45 29.21
CA HIS A 130 7.11 23.28 30.17
C HIS A 130 6.44 24.66 30.27
N ARG A 131 5.17 24.70 30.69
CA ARG A 131 4.59 25.92 31.23
C ARG A 131 5.24 26.14 32.58
N LEU A 132 6.28 26.96 32.55
CA LEU A 132 6.93 27.58 33.69
C LEU A 132 5.90 27.91 34.78
N SER A 133 5.86 27.09 35.83
CA SER A 133 5.26 27.42 37.10
C SER A 133 6.12 28.51 37.75
N VAL A 134 6.01 29.74 37.28
CA VAL A 134 6.46 30.91 38.04
C VAL A 134 5.25 31.41 38.80
N HIS A 135 4.93 30.74 39.91
CA HIS A 135 4.18 31.34 41.01
C HIS A 135 4.94 31.09 42.31
N ALA A 136 5.10 32.18 43.05
CA ALA A 136 5.39 32.27 44.48
C ALA A 136 6.83 32.01 44.96
N ARG A 137 7.59 33.11 45.09
CA ARG A 137 8.34 33.39 46.34
C ARG A 137 7.78 34.71 46.90
N ARG A 138 6.97 34.62 47.97
CA ARG A 138 7.25 35.06 49.37
C ARG A 138 7.40 36.60 49.45
N ARG A 139 6.41 37.35 49.97
CA ARG A 139 6.27 37.76 51.39
C ARG A 139 7.62 37.82 52.10
N ASP A 140 8.18 39.02 52.26
CA ASP A 140 8.07 39.84 53.47
C ASP A 140 8.23 41.33 53.11
#